data_AF-A0A8D2D429-F1
#
_entry.id   AF-A0A8D2D429-F1
#
_cell.length_a   1.000
_cell.length_b   1.000
_cell.length_c   1.000
_cell.angle_alpha   90.00
_cell.angle_beta   90.00
_cell.angle_gamma   90.00
#
_symmetry.space_group_name_H-M   'P 1'
#
loop_
_entity.id
_entity.type
_entity.pdbx_description
1 polymer ?
#
loop_
_entity_poly.entity_id
_entity_poly.type
_entity_poly.pdbx_seq_one_letter_code
_entity_poly.pdbx_strand_id
1 'polypeptide(L)'
;VDIVVLLPKGRCSRTQELQMTTVLKDNVHVFGVEGNSDELDAPIKAVLADAAFVEKHGLLSLNSLNWSRVLVQMAHYFFAYFRCAPSLDVCPLPTVEVVVPTGAGGNLAAGCAAVKMGLPVRLVVVVNHNDIVHRAIRQGDFSLSEAVRPSLASAMDIQVPYNMERIFWLFSGSSGQVTRALMEQFERTQSLRLPEELHSKPSQVLPCACLRSQVPGGGPGCRADPG
;
A
#
# COMPACT_ATOMS: atom_id res chain seq x y z
N VAL A 1 -16.02 -20.41 9.69
CA VAL A 1 -15.47 -19.55 8.62
C VAL A 1 -14.52 -20.40 7.82
N ASP A 2 -14.83 -20.61 6.56
CA ASP A 2 -13.97 -21.32 5.62
C ASP A 2 -13.10 -20.31 4.86
N ILE A 3 -11.84 -20.67 4.63
CA ILE A 3 -10.87 -19.86 3.90
C ILE A 3 -10.58 -20.58 2.59
N VAL A 4 -10.95 -19.94 1.48
CA VAL A 4 -10.70 -20.45 0.14
C VAL A 4 -9.61 -19.62 -0.51
N VAL A 5 -8.55 -20.27 -0.98
CA VAL A 5 -7.40 -19.60 -1.59
C VAL A 5 -7.10 -20.19 -2.95
N LEU A 6 -7.02 -19.33 -3.97
CA LEU A 6 -6.50 -19.70 -5.28
C LEU A 6 -4.99 -19.39 -5.32
N LEU A 7 -4.18 -20.41 -5.59
CA LEU A 7 -2.73 -20.33 -5.64
C LEU A 7 -2.26 -20.50 -7.09
N PRO A 8 -1.63 -19.49 -7.72
CA PRO A 8 -1.11 -19.64 -9.07
C PRO A 8 0.12 -20.55 -9.05
N LYS A 9 0.02 -21.72 -9.69
CA LYS A 9 1.08 -22.74 -9.66
C LYS A 9 2.37 -22.22 -10.25
N GLY A 10 3.49 -22.46 -9.55
CA GLY A 10 4.83 -22.07 -10.01
C GLY A 10 5.07 -20.55 -10.09
N ARG A 11 4.14 -19.71 -9.62
CA ARG A 11 4.26 -18.24 -9.64
C ARG A 11 4.58 -17.63 -8.29
N CYS A 12 4.65 -18.43 -7.23
CA CYS A 12 5.08 -18.00 -5.91
C CYS A 12 6.38 -18.71 -5.49
N SER A 13 7.10 -18.14 -4.52
CA SER A 13 8.28 -18.80 -3.96
C SER A 13 7.88 -20.09 -3.24
N ARG A 14 8.79 -21.07 -3.21
CA ARG A 14 8.55 -22.34 -2.50
C ARG A 14 8.16 -22.13 -1.04
N THR A 15 8.74 -21.13 -0.38
CA THR A 15 8.37 -20.79 1.01
C THR A 15 6.93 -20.30 1.12
N GLN A 16 6.47 -19.43 0.20
CA GLN A 16 5.08 -18.95 0.19
C GLN A 16 4.09 -20.09 -0.11
N GLU A 17 4.41 -20.94 -1.07
CA GLU A 17 3.59 -22.11 -1.40
C GLU A 17 3.44 -23.04 -0.20
N LEU A 18 4.54 -23.36 0.49
CA LEU A 18 4.52 -24.19 1.69
C LEU A 18 3.71 -23.52 2.82
N GLN A 19 3.87 -22.22 3.05
CA GLN A 19 3.08 -21.49 4.06
C GLN A 19 1.56 -21.61 3.86
N MET A 20 1.11 -21.79 2.61
CA MET A 20 -0.31 -21.94 2.29
C MET A 20 -0.73 -23.42 2.34
N THR A 21 0.05 -24.31 1.73
CA THR A 21 -0.32 -25.71 1.51
C THR A 21 -0.08 -26.64 2.70
N THR A 22 0.75 -26.26 3.67
CA THR A 22 1.01 -27.07 4.86
C THR A 22 0.11 -26.72 6.04
N VAL A 23 -0.91 -25.89 5.85
CA VAL A 23 -1.89 -25.56 6.90
C VAL A 23 -2.90 -26.71 7.00
N LEU A 24 -2.78 -27.52 8.06
CA LEU A 24 -3.59 -28.74 8.27
C LEU A 24 -4.95 -28.46 8.93
N LYS A 25 -5.54 -27.28 8.71
CA LYS A 25 -6.86 -26.95 9.31
C LYS A 25 -7.98 -27.30 8.33
N ASP A 26 -9.00 -28.01 8.81
CA ASP A 26 -10.13 -28.47 7.99
C ASP A 26 -10.91 -27.35 7.29
N ASN A 27 -10.84 -26.13 7.82
CA ASN A 27 -11.52 -24.96 7.26
C ASN A 27 -10.65 -24.15 6.29
N VAL A 28 -9.49 -24.67 5.87
CA VAL A 28 -8.56 -24.00 4.94
C VAL A 28 -8.45 -24.82 3.66
N HIS A 29 -8.90 -24.22 2.57
CA HIS A 29 -9.01 -24.86 1.25
C HIS A 29 -8.12 -24.12 0.26
N VAL A 30 -7.01 -24.74 -0.15
CA VAL A 30 -6.05 -24.15 -1.09
C VAL A 30 -6.12 -24.89 -2.41
N PHE A 31 -6.43 -24.16 -3.48
CA PHE A 31 -6.57 -24.69 -4.84
C PHE A 31 -5.44 -24.16 -5.72
N GLY A 32 -4.61 -25.06 -6.22
CA GLY A 32 -3.59 -24.72 -7.22
C GLY A 32 -4.22 -24.52 -8.60
N VAL A 33 -4.11 -23.32 -9.16
CA VAL A 33 -4.71 -22.93 -10.44
C VAL A 33 -3.61 -22.56 -11.44
N GLU A 34 -3.82 -22.91 -12.72
CA GLU A 34 -2.96 -22.45 -13.81
C GLU A 34 -3.28 -20.99 -14.14
N GLY A 35 -2.25 -20.20 -14.44
CA GLY A 35 -2.40 -18.77 -14.78
C GLY A 35 -1.57 -17.86 -13.87
N ASN A 36 -1.81 -16.56 -13.99
CA ASN A 36 -1.17 -15.52 -13.19
C ASN A 36 -2.13 -14.89 -12.17
N SER A 37 -1.62 -14.09 -11.24
CA SER A 37 -2.42 -13.50 -10.16
C SER A 37 -3.62 -12.68 -10.66
N ASP A 38 -3.48 -11.95 -11.77
CA ASP A 38 -4.56 -11.12 -12.32
C ASP A 38 -5.67 -11.99 -12.95
N GLU A 39 -5.30 -13.10 -13.57
CA GLU A 39 -6.24 -14.09 -14.11
C GLU A 39 -7.03 -14.79 -13.00
N LEU A 40 -6.39 -15.06 -11.86
CA LEU A 40 -7.04 -15.65 -10.68
C LEU A 40 -8.01 -14.68 -9.99
N ASP A 41 -7.75 -13.37 -10.09
CA ASP A 41 -8.60 -12.32 -9.52
C ASP A 41 -9.94 -12.19 -10.27
N ALA A 42 -9.98 -12.44 -11.57
CA ALA A 42 -11.17 -12.30 -12.39
C ALA A 42 -12.38 -13.14 -11.91
N PRO A 43 -12.27 -14.47 -11.71
CA PRO A 43 -13.39 -15.27 -11.20
C PRO A 43 -13.77 -14.90 -9.76
N ILE A 44 -12.81 -14.52 -8.92
CA ILE A 44 -13.09 -14.04 -7.55
C ILE A 44 -13.93 -12.77 -7.59
N LYS A 45 -13.56 -11.80 -8.43
CA LYS A 45 -14.30 -10.55 -8.64
C LYS A 45 -15.71 -10.81 -9.17
N ALA A 46 -15.85 -11.73 -10.12
CA ALA A 46 -17.17 -12.10 -10.67
C ALA A 46 -18.10 -12.68 -9.59
N VAL A 47 -17.60 -13.59 -8.75
CA VAL A 47 -18.38 -14.18 -7.65
C VAL A 47 -18.73 -13.13 -6.59
N LEU A 48 -17.80 -12.24 -6.24
CA LEU A 48 -18.04 -11.18 -5.26
C LEU A 48 -18.96 -10.05 -5.78
N ALA A 49 -19.12 -9.92 -7.10
CA ALA A 49 -20.07 -8.98 -7.70
C ALA A 49 -21.51 -9.50 -7.70
N ASP A 50 -21.73 -10.81 -7.54
CA ASP A 50 -23.06 -11.41 -7.38
C ASP A 50 -23.53 -11.26 -5.93
N ALA A 51 -24.27 -10.18 -5.67
CA ALA A 51 -24.79 -9.87 -4.34
C ALA A 51 -25.67 -10.99 -3.76
N ALA A 52 -26.47 -11.68 -4.59
CA ALA A 52 -27.34 -12.75 -4.13
C ALA A 52 -26.54 -13.99 -3.71
N PHE A 53 -25.48 -14.32 -4.47
CA PHE A 53 -24.58 -15.40 -4.12
C PHE A 53 -23.76 -15.08 -2.86
N VAL A 54 -23.24 -13.86 -2.76
CA VAL A 54 -22.50 -13.37 -1.59
C VAL A 54 -23.36 -13.43 -0.33
N GLU A 55 -24.60 -12.95 -0.39
CA GLU A 55 -25.52 -12.97 0.75
C GLU A 55 -25.89 -14.41 1.14
N LYS A 56 -26.24 -15.25 0.17
CA LYS A 56 -26.60 -16.66 0.39
C LYS A 56 -25.49 -17.47 1.06
N HIS A 57 -24.23 -17.22 0.70
CA HIS A 57 -23.08 -17.99 1.17
C HIS A 57 -22.21 -17.26 2.20
N GLY A 58 -22.55 -16.02 2.57
CA GLY A 58 -21.79 -15.22 3.52
C GLY A 58 -20.36 -14.93 3.08
N LEU A 59 -20.15 -14.67 1.78
CA LEU A 59 -18.80 -14.50 1.23
C LEU A 59 -18.18 -13.17 1.67
N LEU A 60 -16.92 -13.23 2.07
CA LEU A 60 -16.13 -12.09 2.50
C LEU A 60 -14.74 -12.13 1.86
N SER A 61 -14.28 -10.99 1.35
CA SER A 61 -12.91 -10.85 0.85
C SER A 61 -12.01 -10.20 1.91
N LEU A 62 -10.89 -10.86 2.22
CA LEU A 62 -9.82 -10.32 3.06
C LEU A 62 -8.70 -9.72 2.19
N ASN A 63 -9.07 -8.88 1.24
CA ASN A 63 -8.09 -8.19 0.41
C ASN A 63 -7.48 -6.98 1.17
N SER A 64 -6.50 -6.38 0.52
CA SER A 64 -5.75 -5.21 1.00
C SER A 64 -6.50 -3.88 0.91
N LEU A 65 -7.73 -3.89 0.35
CA LEU A 65 -8.70 -2.80 0.45
C LEU A 65 -9.53 -2.90 1.73
N ASN A 66 -9.48 -3.98 2.50
CA ASN A 66 -10.28 -4.06 3.73
C ASN A 66 -9.82 -3.00 4.76
N TRP A 67 -10.75 -2.14 5.22
CA TRP A 67 -10.46 -1.06 6.17
C TRP A 67 -9.90 -1.58 7.50
N SER A 68 -10.31 -2.77 7.94
CA SER A 68 -9.83 -3.40 9.18
C SER A 68 -8.31 -3.60 9.16
N ARG A 69 -7.71 -3.85 7.99
CA ARG A 69 -6.24 -3.97 7.88
C ARG A 69 -5.55 -2.65 8.18
N VAL A 70 -6.07 -1.54 7.65
CA VAL A 70 -5.54 -0.19 7.91
C VAL A 70 -5.71 0.17 9.38
N LEU A 71 -6.88 -0.14 9.96
CA LEU A 71 -7.17 0.12 11.36
C LEU A 71 -6.21 -0.63 12.31
N VAL A 72 -5.98 -1.92 12.06
CA VAL A 72 -5.03 -2.72 12.87
C VAL A 72 -3.59 -2.19 12.69
N GLN A 73 -3.19 -1.83 11.48
CA GLN A 73 -1.87 -1.22 11.23
C GLN A 73 -1.70 0.11 11.98
N MET A 74 -2.77 0.91 12.09
CA MET A 74 -2.74 2.19 12.81
C MET A 74 -2.40 2.00 14.28
N ALA A 75 -2.94 0.97 14.93
CA ALA A 75 -2.63 0.65 16.33
C ALA A 75 -1.12 0.45 16.58
N HIS A 76 -0.40 -0.11 15.59
CA HIS A 76 1.05 -0.28 15.70
C HIS A 76 1.82 1.04 15.70
N TYR A 77 1.32 2.09 15.02
CA TYR A 77 1.95 3.41 15.07
C TYR A 77 1.90 4.01 16.48
N PHE A 78 0.72 3.96 17.12
CA PHE A 78 0.58 4.41 18.51
C PHE A 78 1.45 3.59 19.45
N PHE A 79 1.43 2.26 19.32
CA PHE A 79 2.26 1.38 20.13
C PHE A 79 3.77 1.69 19.95
N ALA A 80 4.26 1.76 18.71
CA ALA A 80 5.65 2.05 18.41
C ALA A 80 6.05 3.44 18.91
N TYR A 81 5.18 4.44 18.73
CA TYR A 81 5.41 5.79 19.25
C TYR A 81 5.65 5.79 20.76
N PHE A 82 4.77 5.16 21.56
CA PHE A 82 4.94 5.10 23.00
C PHE A 82 6.14 4.28 23.46
N ARG A 83 6.69 3.41 22.60
CA ARG A 83 7.92 2.66 22.87
C ARG A 83 9.20 3.41 22.51
N CYS A 84 9.13 4.29 21.52
CA CYS A 84 10.29 4.99 20.96
C CYS A 84 10.38 6.46 21.37
N ALA A 85 9.29 7.06 21.85
CA ALA A 85 9.28 8.44 22.30
C ALA A 85 10.27 8.60 23.48
N PRO A 86 11.21 9.56 23.41
CA PRO A 86 12.23 9.74 24.44
C PRO A 86 11.67 10.21 25.79
N SER A 87 10.53 10.91 25.77
CA SER A 87 9.79 11.31 26.96
C SER A 87 8.33 11.57 26.59
N LEU A 88 7.42 11.26 27.51
CA LEU A 88 6.00 11.60 27.41
C LEU A 88 5.61 12.76 28.35
N ASP A 89 6.55 13.26 29.15
CA ASP A 89 6.31 14.29 30.17
C ASP A 89 6.62 15.72 29.66
N VAL A 90 6.80 15.87 28.35
CA VAL A 90 7.14 17.14 27.69
C VAL A 90 5.99 17.61 26.80
N CYS A 91 5.81 18.94 26.71
CA CYS A 91 4.83 19.57 25.85
C CYS A 91 5.50 20.65 24.98
N PRO A 92 5.44 20.56 23.63
CA PRO A 92 4.80 19.49 22.87
C PRO A 92 5.54 18.15 22.99
N LEU A 93 4.80 17.06 22.74
CA LEU A 93 5.36 15.72 22.67
C LEU A 93 6.45 15.62 21.57
N PRO A 94 7.50 14.81 21.76
CA PRO A 94 8.59 14.69 20.80
C PRO A 94 8.14 13.97 19.53
N THR A 95 8.57 14.47 18.36
CA THR A 95 8.28 13.81 17.09
C THR A 95 9.14 12.55 16.91
N VAL A 96 8.51 11.44 16.52
CA VAL A 96 9.20 10.20 16.13
C VAL A 96 9.17 10.03 14.62
N GLU A 97 10.32 9.75 14.01
CA GLU A 97 10.39 9.44 12.58
C GLU A 97 10.14 7.95 12.32
N VAL A 98 9.23 7.64 11.39
CA VAL A 98 8.89 6.28 10.98
C VAL A 98 9.13 6.12 9.49
N VAL A 99 10.06 5.23 9.13
CA VAL A 99 10.36 4.90 7.75
C VAL A 99 9.41 3.78 7.28
N VAL A 100 8.67 4.02 6.20
CA VAL A 100 7.61 3.15 5.70
C VAL A 100 7.93 2.68 4.27
N PRO A 101 8.46 1.45 4.10
CA PRO A 101 8.54 0.79 2.81
C PRO A 101 7.13 0.63 2.23
N THR A 102 6.91 1.17 1.03
CA THR A 102 5.58 1.38 0.47
C THR A 102 5.46 0.73 -0.91
N GLY A 103 4.60 -0.29 -0.99
CA GLY A 103 4.04 -0.79 -2.26
C GLY A 103 2.62 -0.27 -2.41
N ALA A 104 1.64 -1.07 -1.96
CA ALA A 104 0.22 -0.76 -2.10
C ALA A 104 -0.35 0.39 -1.24
N GLY A 105 0.45 0.95 -0.33
CA GLY A 105 0.09 2.14 0.45
C GLY A 105 -0.73 1.92 1.74
N GLY A 106 -1.12 0.70 2.11
CA GLY A 106 -1.98 0.46 3.28
C GLY A 106 -1.36 0.92 4.61
N ASN A 107 -0.10 0.54 4.85
CA ASN A 107 0.63 0.94 6.05
C ASN A 107 0.87 2.46 6.09
N LEU A 108 1.12 3.08 4.93
CA LEU A 108 1.24 4.53 4.81
C LEU A 108 -0.09 5.23 5.12
N ALA A 109 -1.21 4.73 4.59
CA ALA A 109 -2.54 5.27 4.89
C ALA A 109 -2.87 5.19 6.39
N ALA A 110 -2.50 4.10 7.06
CA ALA A 110 -2.64 3.96 8.50
C ALA A 110 -1.82 5.01 9.26
N GLY A 111 -0.56 5.22 8.85
CA GLY A 111 0.30 6.27 9.42
C GLY A 111 -0.31 7.66 9.22
N CYS A 112 -0.76 7.99 8.00
CA CYS A 112 -1.39 9.27 7.70
C CYS A 112 -2.64 9.52 8.57
N ALA A 113 -3.44 8.49 8.80
CA ALA A 113 -4.59 8.56 9.70
C ALA A 113 -4.15 8.81 11.16
N ALA A 114 -3.10 8.14 11.65
CA ALA A 114 -2.55 8.37 12.99
C ALA A 114 -2.04 9.81 13.17
N VAL A 115 -1.34 10.36 12.16
CA VAL A 115 -0.92 11.78 12.14
C VAL A 115 -2.14 12.71 12.21
N LYS A 116 -3.19 12.43 11.43
CA LYS A 116 -4.44 13.21 11.47
C LYS A 116 -5.16 13.13 12.81
N MET A 117 -4.98 12.05 13.57
CA MET A 117 -5.48 11.90 14.94
C MET A 117 -4.64 12.65 15.98
N GLY A 118 -3.50 13.25 15.60
CA GLY A 118 -2.63 14.03 16.48
C GLY A 118 -1.41 13.28 17.01
N LEU A 119 -1.13 12.07 16.53
CA LEU A 119 0.10 11.36 16.89
C LEU A 119 1.31 12.09 16.27
N PRO A 120 2.32 12.53 17.05
CA PRO A 120 3.46 13.29 16.52
C PRO A 120 4.48 12.35 15.90
N VAL A 121 4.13 11.81 14.73
CA VAL A 121 5.01 10.98 13.91
C VAL A 121 5.28 11.65 12.57
N ARG A 122 6.54 11.59 12.13
CA ARG A 122 6.96 12.01 10.79
C ARG A 122 7.13 10.76 9.93
N LEU A 123 6.36 10.64 8.86
CA LEU A 123 6.37 9.46 8.00
C LEU A 123 7.32 9.67 6.84
N VAL A 124 8.33 8.80 6.70
CA VAL A 124 9.26 8.80 5.58
C VAL A 124 8.89 7.68 4.63
N VAL A 125 8.38 8.03 3.46
CA VAL A 125 7.93 7.07 2.45
C VAL A 125 9.12 6.56 1.65
N VAL A 126 9.30 5.25 1.61
CA VAL A 126 10.38 4.61 0.84
C VAL A 126 9.79 3.66 -0.19
N VAL A 127 10.15 3.83 -1.45
CA VAL A 127 9.75 2.96 -2.57
C VAL A 127 10.98 2.33 -3.23
N ASN A 128 10.78 1.27 -4.01
CA ASN A 128 11.81 0.78 -4.94
C ASN A 128 11.68 1.49 -6.30
N HIS A 129 12.24 0.90 -7.37
CA HIS A 129 12.15 1.43 -8.73
C HIS A 129 10.71 1.48 -9.30
N ASN A 130 9.72 0.83 -8.67
CA ASN A 130 8.30 1.00 -8.95
C ASN A 130 7.81 2.22 -8.15
N ASP A 131 8.03 3.40 -8.72
CA ASP A 131 8.11 4.66 -7.98
C ASP A 131 6.86 5.56 -8.07
N ILE A 132 5.70 5.01 -8.46
CA ILE A 132 4.46 5.78 -8.64
C ILE A 132 4.07 6.59 -7.40
N VAL A 133 4.24 6.04 -6.20
CA VAL A 133 3.97 6.77 -4.95
C VAL A 133 4.96 7.92 -4.75
N HIS A 134 6.24 7.72 -5.10
CA HIS A 134 7.25 8.77 -5.02
C HIS A 134 6.98 9.90 -6.01
N ARG A 135 6.65 9.58 -7.27
CA ARG A 135 6.26 10.59 -8.27
C ARG A 135 5.00 11.36 -7.87
N ALA A 136 4.02 10.67 -7.27
CA ALA A 136 2.80 11.33 -6.80
C ALA A 136 3.06 12.31 -5.65
N ILE A 137 3.92 11.94 -4.69
CA ILE A 137 4.25 12.78 -3.53
C ILE A 137 5.18 13.95 -3.93
N ARG A 138 6.16 13.72 -4.81
CA ARG A 138 7.17 14.73 -5.16
C ARG A 138 6.76 15.65 -6.30
N GLN A 139 6.03 15.12 -7.27
CA GLN A 139 5.76 15.79 -8.55
C GLN A 139 4.26 15.93 -8.82
N GLY A 140 3.39 15.31 -8.01
CA GLY A 140 1.95 15.23 -8.29
C GLY A 140 1.61 14.30 -9.46
N ASP A 141 2.55 13.49 -9.95
CA ASP A 141 2.31 12.55 -11.05
C ASP A 141 1.95 11.15 -10.50
N PHE A 142 0.69 10.78 -10.64
CA PHE A 142 0.14 9.48 -10.28
C PHE A 142 -0.26 8.70 -11.54
N SER A 143 0.75 8.31 -12.32
CA SER A 143 0.56 7.56 -13.57
C SER A 143 1.24 6.20 -13.53
N LEU A 144 0.62 5.21 -14.17
CA LEU A 144 1.22 3.88 -14.31
C LEU A 144 2.48 3.93 -15.16
N SER A 145 3.45 3.09 -14.78
CA SER A 145 4.57 2.74 -15.67
C SER A 145 4.16 1.62 -16.62
N GLU A 146 4.86 1.52 -17.75
CA GLU A 146 4.59 0.50 -18.79
C GLU A 146 4.60 -0.93 -18.24
N ALA A 147 5.51 -1.22 -17.30
CA ALA A 147 5.62 -2.52 -16.67
C ALA A 147 6.13 -2.40 -15.23
N VAL A 148 5.69 -3.33 -14.39
CA VAL A 148 6.27 -3.58 -13.07
C VAL A 148 7.65 -4.20 -13.24
N ARG A 149 8.64 -3.65 -12.55
CA ARG A 149 9.99 -4.18 -12.55
C ARG A 149 10.16 -5.08 -11.33
N PRO A 150 10.71 -6.30 -11.47
CA PRO A 150 11.03 -7.14 -10.32
C PRO A 150 12.12 -6.50 -9.45
N SER A 151 12.02 -6.65 -8.14
CA SER A 151 13.02 -6.24 -7.17
C SER A 151 13.27 -7.32 -6.10
N LEU A 152 14.27 -7.10 -5.25
CA LEU A 152 14.51 -7.92 -4.07
C LEU A 152 13.37 -7.82 -3.04
N ALA A 153 12.55 -6.78 -3.12
CA ALA A 153 11.41 -6.53 -2.26
C ALA A 153 10.11 -6.71 -3.06
N SER A 154 9.83 -7.95 -3.49
CA SER A 154 8.70 -8.29 -4.37
C SER A 154 7.33 -7.84 -3.84
N ALA A 155 7.18 -7.70 -2.52
CA ALA A 155 5.96 -7.15 -1.91
C ALA A 155 5.72 -5.66 -2.22
N MET A 156 6.73 -4.94 -2.70
CA MET A 156 6.65 -3.55 -3.14
C MET A 156 6.56 -3.40 -4.67
N ASP A 157 6.67 -4.49 -5.42
CA ASP A 157 6.57 -4.49 -6.89
C ASP A 157 5.10 -4.35 -7.31
N ILE A 158 4.55 -3.16 -7.12
CA ILE A 158 3.14 -2.84 -7.29
C ILE A 158 2.96 -1.84 -8.43
N GLN A 159 2.04 -2.16 -9.34
CA GLN A 159 1.66 -1.24 -10.42
C GLN A 159 0.67 -0.18 -9.93
N VAL A 160 -0.41 -0.62 -9.26
CA VAL A 160 -1.49 0.26 -8.78
C VAL A 160 -1.51 0.28 -7.25
N PRO A 161 -1.07 1.36 -6.59
CA PRO A 161 -1.08 1.47 -5.14
C PRO A 161 -2.46 1.90 -4.63
N TYR A 162 -3.41 0.98 -4.63
CA TYR A 162 -4.85 1.26 -4.38
C TYR A 162 -5.17 1.94 -3.03
N ASN A 163 -4.31 1.91 -2.00
CA ASN A 163 -4.57 2.69 -0.78
C ASN A 163 -4.23 4.18 -0.93
N MET A 164 -3.64 4.61 -2.05
CA MET A 164 -3.41 6.04 -2.32
C MET A 164 -4.73 6.81 -2.44
N GLU A 165 -5.81 6.16 -2.88
CA GLU A 165 -7.16 6.74 -2.87
C GLU A 165 -7.54 7.26 -1.46
N ARG A 166 -7.27 6.48 -0.42
CA ARG A 166 -7.54 6.87 0.98
C ARG A 166 -6.71 8.07 1.40
N ILE A 167 -5.46 8.12 0.94
CA ILE A 167 -4.54 9.21 1.23
C ILE A 167 -5.02 10.48 0.53
N PHE A 168 -5.44 10.41 -0.73
CA PHE A 168 -6.05 11.53 -1.45
C PHE A 168 -7.33 12.01 -0.77
N TRP A 169 -8.17 11.10 -0.29
CA TRP A 169 -9.34 11.45 0.50
C TRP A 169 -8.98 12.20 1.79
N LEU A 170 -8.01 11.70 2.57
CA LEU A 170 -7.55 12.35 3.80
C LEU A 170 -6.97 13.76 3.55
N PHE A 171 -6.24 13.96 2.45
CA PHE A 171 -5.62 15.26 2.14
C PHE A 171 -6.52 16.24 1.39
N SER A 172 -7.58 15.75 0.72
CA SER A 172 -8.63 16.59 0.13
C SER A 172 -9.62 17.15 1.15
N GLY A 173 -9.38 16.94 2.44
CA GLY A 173 -10.31 17.34 3.50
C GLY A 173 -11.52 16.41 3.58
N SER A 174 -11.31 15.11 3.34
CA SER A 174 -12.35 14.08 3.37
C SER A 174 -13.40 14.24 2.27
N SER A 175 -13.02 14.83 1.13
CA SER A 175 -13.93 15.08 0.01
C SER A 175 -14.09 13.83 -0.86
N GLY A 176 -15.25 13.19 -0.73
CA GLY A 176 -15.63 12.06 -1.60
C GLY A 176 -15.79 12.47 -3.07
N GLN A 177 -16.25 13.70 -3.34
CA GLN A 177 -16.42 14.21 -4.71
C GLN A 177 -15.07 14.38 -5.42
N VAL A 178 -14.10 15.01 -4.77
CA VAL A 178 -12.75 15.20 -5.34
C VAL A 178 -12.09 13.86 -5.56
N THR A 179 -12.13 12.98 -4.55
CA THR A 179 -11.51 11.65 -4.64
C THR A 179 -12.12 10.83 -5.78
N ARG A 180 -13.45 10.81 -5.90
CA ARG A 180 -14.14 10.13 -7.00
C ARG A 180 -13.69 10.62 -8.36
N ALA A 181 -13.69 11.94 -8.58
CA ALA A 181 -13.30 12.51 -9.88
C ALA A 181 -11.87 12.13 -10.28
N LEU A 182 -10.94 12.11 -9.32
CA LEU A 182 -9.56 11.70 -9.54
C LEU A 182 -9.46 10.20 -9.91
N MET A 183 -10.22 9.34 -9.23
CA MET A 183 -10.18 7.90 -9.48
C MET A 183 -10.89 7.49 -10.76
N GLU A 184 -12.03 8.10 -11.10
CA GLU A 184 -12.69 7.90 -12.40
C GLU A 184 -11.80 8.33 -13.57
N GLN A 185 -11.04 9.43 -13.41
CA GLN A 185 -10.03 9.82 -14.39
C GLN A 185 -8.93 8.76 -14.50
N PHE A 186 -8.34 8.36 -13.36
CA PHE A 186 -7.25 7.39 -13.33
C PHE A 186 -7.67 6.03 -13.92
N GLU A 187 -8.88 5.54 -13.63
CA GLU A 187 -9.39 4.30 -14.22
C GLU A 187 -9.46 4.36 -15.75
N ARG A 188 -9.85 5.52 -16.31
CA ARG A 188 -9.96 5.71 -17.76
C ARG A 188 -8.62 5.92 -18.45
N THR A 189 -7.69 6.63 -17.84
CA THR A 189 -6.44 7.08 -18.49
C THR A 189 -5.18 6.39 -17.98
N GLN A 190 -5.26 5.67 -16.85
CA GLN A 190 -4.13 5.11 -16.11
C GLN A 190 -3.07 6.16 -15.72
N SER A 191 -3.49 7.44 -15.71
CA SER A 191 -2.63 8.60 -15.52
C SER A 191 -3.40 9.74 -14.88
N LEU A 192 -2.83 10.31 -13.82
CA LEU A 192 -3.44 11.38 -13.05
C LEU A 192 -2.39 12.41 -12.65
N ARG A 193 -2.69 13.70 -12.89
CA ARG A 193 -1.96 14.82 -12.29
C ARG A 193 -2.75 15.33 -11.08
N LEU A 194 -2.13 15.28 -9.90
CA LEU A 194 -2.77 15.77 -8.68
C LEU A 194 -2.91 17.29 -8.72
N PRO A 195 -4.08 17.85 -8.37
CA PRO A 195 -4.27 19.28 -8.19
C PRO A 195 -3.27 19.84 -7.17
N GLU A 196 -2.83 21.09 -7.35
CA GLU A 196 -1.82 21.72 -6.51
C GLU A 196 -2.21 21.75 -5.02
N GLU A 197 -3.48 22.01 -4.72
CA GLU A 197 -4.03 21.98 -3.36
C GLU A 197 -3.95 20.60 -2.70
N LEU A 198 -4.02 19.53 -3.51
CA LEU A 198 -3.94 18.15 -3.05
C LEU A 198 -2.50 17.64 -3.00
N HIS A 199 -1.60 18.19 -3.82
CA HIS A 199 -0.18 17.83 -3.86
C HIS A 199 0.66 18.56 -2.81
N SER A 200 0.35 19.83 -2.52
CA SER A 200 1.08 20.66 -1.54
C SER A 200 1.03 20.09 -0.12
N LYS A 201 -0.11 19.52 0.31
CA LYS A 201 -0.27 18.98 1.67
C LYS A 201 0.55 17.70 1.92
N PRO A 202 0.47 16.64 1.07
CA PRO A 202 1.32 15.46 1.22
C PRO A 202 2.81 15.78 1.08
N SER A 203 3.21 16.61 0.12
CA SER A 203 4.63 16.91 -0.13
C SER A 203 5.32 17.61 1.05
N GLN A 204 4.58 18.40 1.84
CA GLN A 204 5.09 19.06 3.04
C GLN A 204 5.16 18.12 4.26
N VAL A 205 4.28 17.11 4.32
CA VAL A 205 4.09 16.25 5.51
C VAL A 205 4.74 14.87 5.35
N LEU A 206 4.95 14.42 4.12
CA LEU A 206 5.47 13.09 3.77
C LEU A 206 6.77 13.21 2.95
N PRO A 207 7.92 13.36 3.62
CA PRO A 207 9.22 13.14 3.00
C PRO A 207 9.24 11.79 2.29
N CYS A 208 9.73 11.74 1.05
CA CYS A 208 9.75 10.53 0.25
C CYS A 208 11.10 10.33 -0.44
N ALA A 209 11.59 9.08 -0.42
CA ALA A 209 12.81 8.64 -1.07
C ALA A 209 12.57 7.40 -1.94
N CYS A 210 13.24 7.33 -3.09
CA CYS A 210 13.21 6.18 -3.99
C CYS A 210 14.56 5.44 -3.90
N LEU A 211 14.53 4.19 -3.46
CA LEU A 211 15.69 3.31 -3.42
C LEU A 211 15.94 2.76 -4.82
N ARG A 212 16.92 3.32 -5.51
CA ARG A 212 17.45 2.73 -6.74
C ARG A 212 18.44 1.64 -6.35
N SER A 213 18.18 0.40 -6.75
CA SER A 213 19.14 -0.69 -6.57
C SER A 213 20.42 -0.38 -7.32
N GLN A 214 21.53 -0.18 -6.61
CA GLN A 214 22.84 -0.50 -7.18
C GLN A 214 22.87 -2.01 -7.37
N VAL A 215 22.79 -2.47 -8.61
CA VAL A 215 23.29 -3.81 -8.93
C VAL A 215 24.79 -3.77 -8.59
N PRO A 216 25.32 -4.66 -7.75
CA PRO A 216 26.75 -4.66 -7.44
C PRO A 216 27.52 -5.06 -8.70
N GLY A 217 27.98 -4.06 -9.46
CA GLY A 217 28.67 -4.25 -10.73
C GLY A 217 28.93 -2.95 -11.47
N GLY A 218 29.94 -2.18 -11.02
CA GLY A 218 30.68 -1.22 -11.85
C GLY A 218 30.47 0.28 -11.57
N GLY A 219 31.45 0.89 -10.88
CA GLY A 219 31.77 2.33 -11.01
C GLY A 219 31.19 3.27 -9.93
N PRO A 220 31.89 4.38 -9.60
CA PRO A 220 31.89 4.93 -8.24
C PRO A 220 30.72 5.87 -7.93
N GLY A 221 30.08 5.59 -6.79
CA GLY A 221 29.57 6.53 -5.79
C GLY A 221 28.85 7.81 -6.25
N CYS A 222 27.51 7.77 -6.26
CA CYS A 222 26.71 9.00 -6.18
C CYS A 222 26.33 9.29 -4.73
N ARG A 223 26.70 10.48 -4.28
CA ARG A 223 26.39 11.10 -2.98
C ARG A 223 24.88 11.33 -2.85
N ALA A 224 24.38 11.25 -1.62
CA ALA A 224 23.08 11.77 -1.24
C ALA A 224 23.06 13.30 -1.43
N ASP A 225 22.05 13.82 -2.14
CA ASP A 225 21.77 15.25 -2.19
C ASP A 225 21.19 15.71 -0.84
N PRO A 226 21.73 16.78 -0.23
CA PRO A 226 21.09 17.48 0.87
C PRO A 226 20.23 18.65 0.32
N GLY A 227 18.96 18.70 0.70
CA GLY A 227 18.05 19.81 0.35
C GLY A 227 16.58 19.41 0.44
#